data_AF-A0A7S3ADU4-F1
#
_entry.id   AF-A0A7S3ADU4-F1
#
_cell.length_a   1.000
_cell.length_b   1.000
_cell.length_c   1.000
_cell.angle_alpha   90.00
_cell.angle_beta   90.00
_cell.angle_gamma   90.00
#
_symmetry.space_group_name_H-M   'P 1'
#
loop_
_entity.id
_entity.type
_entity.pdbx_description
1 polymer ?
#
loop_
_entity_poly.entity_id
_entity_poly.type
_entity_poly.pdbx_seq_one_letter_code
_entity_poly.pdbx_strand_id
1 'polypeptide(L)'
;CGFERTSGRRTCTLNRDGTEVVRSLFHNKRNSTLITVSVYAADHYTTLRCRATPLASLKDGITSTGIDLFEEESLRWPGFVEFDDVNGKVLTYSATDKLYKVWSMADPSKVLYRLPDETIEEIKISPGIMLIMQKRQDGLLPLLVRCIETGQVLSEFSQSIEPGKKINIVEQFNEKLILKQEDEPLRIVDLLTQSVVQVPNARFRDPSAFIFLYEYNTFLAFEHDKVTVWDFNGSLVRQFENHNLFFPYAGIDHTSVIYITQAQDVIISMCRDVLESEAGSSNQVSIHVSSILTGRCLAELDQNKGDGPKISALGYNEHYGDIITGDEDGYLQIWSN
;
A
#
# COMPACT_ATOMS: atom_id res chain seq x y z
N CYS A 1 -18.13 -6.40 5.77
CA CYS A 1 -19.56 -6.00 5.89
C CYS A 1 -19.67 -4.49 5.74
N GLY A 2 -20.80 -3.99 5.25
CA GLY A 2 -21.10 -2.57 5.22
C GLY A 2 -21.79 -2.14 6.51
N PHE A 3 -21.49 -0.94 7.00
CA PHE A 3 -22.12 -0.33 8.18
C PHE A 3 -22.51 1.10 7.88
N GLU A 4 -23.67 1.50 8.39
CA GLU A 4 -24.13 2.88 8.36
C GLU A 4 -23.67 3.61 9.63
N ARG A 5 -22.87 4.67 9.44
CA ARG A 5 -22.27 5.44 10.53
C ARG A 5 -23.30 6.03 11.50
N THR A 6 -24.37 6.63 10.99
CA THR A 6 -25.35 7.37 11.81
C THR A 6 -26.20 6.47 12.69
N SER A 7 -26.57 5.29 12.19
CA SER A 7 -27.40 4.33 12.92
C SER A 7 -26.60 3.25 13.64
N GLY A 8 -25.30 3.13 13.35
CA GLY A 8 -24.45 2.02 13.81
C GLY A 8 -24.88 0.66 13.25
N ARG A 9 -25.83 0.64 12.30
CA ARG A 9 -26.45 -0.59 11.82
C ARG A 9 -25.64 -1.19 10.68
N ARG A 10 -25.43 -2.51 10.73
CA ARG A 10 -24.93 -3.28 9.59
C ARG A 10 -25.91 -3.15 8.42
N THR A 11 -25.43 -2.66 7.28
CA THR A 11 -26.24 -2.48 6.07
C THR A 11 -26.21 -3.70 5.18
N CYS A 12 -25.05 -4.33 5.01
CA CYS A 12 -24.88 -5.48 4.12
C CYS A 12 -23.71 -6.40 4.49
N THR A 13 -23.77 -7.63 4.00
CA THR A 13 -22.61 -8.53 3.93
C THR A 13 -22.08 -8.48 2.51
N LEU A 14 -20.78 -8.18 2.36
CA LEU A 14 -20.20 -8.01 1.03
C LEU A 14 -20.05 -9.34 0.31
N ASN A 15 -19.76 -10.43 1.03
CA ASN A 15 -19.57 -11.76 0.46
C ASN A 15 -20.84 -12.22 -0.29
N ARG A 16 -20.66 -12.80 -1.49
CA ARG A 16 -21.71 -13.42 -2.31
C ARG A 16 -22.17 -14.75 -1.72
N ASP A 17 -21.23 -15.53 -1.19
CA ASP A 17 -21.49 -16.81 -0.55
C ASP A 17 -20.44 -17.14 0.52
N GLY A 18 -20.62 -18.26 1.22
CA GLY A 18 -19.74 -18.69 2.33
C GLY A 18 -18.38 -19.23 1.91
N THR A 19 -18.09 -19.31 0.60
CA THR A 19 -16.79 -19.76 0.07
C THR A 19 -15.91 -18.59 -0.41
N GLU A 20 -16.49 -17.40 -0.52
CA GLU A 20 -15.79 -16.17 -0.90
C GLU A 20 -15.02 -15.59 0.29
N VAL A 21 -13.74 -15.30 0.09
CA VAL A 21 -12.89 -14.54 1.02
C VAL A 21 -12.49 -13.22 0.36
N VAL A 22 -12.95 -12.11 0.92
CA VAL A 22 -12.55 -10.76 0.49
C VAL A 22 -11.13 -10.49 0.96
N ARG A 23 -10.24 -10.14 0.04
CA ARG A 23 -8.82 -9.85 0.31
C ARG A 23 -8.53 -8.36 0.36
N SER A 24 -9.25 -7.57 -0.44
CA SER A 24 -9.08 -6.12 -0.50
C SER A 24 -10.37 -5.44 -0.93
N LEU A 25 -10.52 -4.19 -0.47
CA LEU A 25 -11.61 -3.30 -0.82
C LEU A 25 -11.02 -1.98 -1.30
N PHE A 26 -11.53 -1.47 -2.42
CA PHE A 26 -11.08 -0.21 -2.99
C PHE A 26 -12.28 0.68 -3.31
N HIS A 27 -12.32 1.87 -2.72
CA HIS A 27 -13.34 2.86 -3.03
C HIS A 27 -12.96 3.63 -4.29
N ASN A 28 -13.61 3.32 -5.41
CA ASN A 28 -13.42 4.04 -6.66
C ASN A 28 -14.27 5.32 -6.66
N LYS A 29 -13.63 6.43 -6.26
CA LYS A 29 -14.24 7.77 -6.19
C LYS A 29 -14.68 8.29 -7.57
N ARG A 30 -14.11 7.77 -8.67
CA ARG A 30 -14.35 8.31 -10.02
C ARG A 30 -15.70 7.93 -10.59
N ASN A 31 -16.25 6.79 -10.18
CA ASN A 31 -17.57 6.34 -10.62
C ASN A 31 -18.47 5.88 -9.46
N SER A 32 -18.11 6.22 -8.22
CA SER A 32 -18.88 5.92 -7.01
C SER A 32 -19.20 4.43 -6.84
N THR A 33 -18.17 3.59 -7.05
CA THR A 33 -18.27 2.15 -6.82
C THR A 33 -17.31 1.67 -5.73
N LEU A 34 -17.67 0.59 -5.06
CA LEU A 34 -16.75 -0.20 -4.25
C LEU A 34 -16.27 -1.37 -5.09
N ILE A 35 -14.95 -1.43 -5.30
CA ILE A 35 -14.31 -2.58 -5.91
C ILE A 35 -13.97 -3.58 -4.81
N THR A 36 -14.42 -4.81 -4.96
CA THR A 36 -14.11 -5.93 -4.07
C THR A 36 -13.17 -6.88 -4.80
N VAL A 37 -12.05 -7.19 -4.17
CA VAL A 37 -11.12 -8.23 -4.64
C VAL A 37 -11.26 -9.44 -3.73
N SER A 38 -11.65 -10.57 -4.30
CA SER A 38 -11.89 -11.80 -3.55
C SER A 38 -11.19 -13.00 -4.15
N VAL A 39 -11.13 -14.07 -3.36
CA VAL A 39 -10.72 -15.42 -3.76
C VAL A 39 -11.76 -16.42 -3.29
N TYR A 40 -11.84 -17.60 -3.91
CA TYR A 40 -12.90 -18.57 -3.66
C TYR A 40 -12.34 -19.94 -3.26
N ALA A 41 -13.06 -20.68 -2.41
CA ALA A 41 -12.62 -22.02 -2.02
C ALA A 41 -12.54 -23.00 -3.21
N ALA A 42 -13.41 -22.80 -4.21
CA ALA A 42 -13.51 -23.66 -5.39
C ALA A 42 -12.21 -23.73 -6.23
N ASP A 43 -11.37 -22.70 -6.18
CA ASP A 43 -10.09 -22.64 -6.88
C ASP A 43 -8.88 -22.62 -5.94
N HIS A 44 -9.08 -23.13 -4.71
CA HIS A 44 -8.09 -23.15 -3.64
C HIS A 44 -7.56 -21.75 -3.29
N TYR A 45 -8.40 -20.73 -3.42
CA TYR A 45 -8.10 -19.34 -3.11
C TYR A 45 -6.97 -18.74 -3.96
N THR A 46 -6.80 -19.19 -5.20
CA THR A 46 -5.64 -18.85 -6.03
C THR A 46 -5.87 -17.77 -7.08
N THR A 47 -7.11 -17.56 -7.54
CA THR A 47 -7.43 -16.54 -8.55
C THR A 47 -8.12 -15.34 -7.91
N LEU A 48 -7.60 -14.15 -8.17
CA LEU A 48 -8.25 -12.90 -7.77
C LEU A 48 -9.45 -12.64 -8.67
N ARG A 49 -10.61 -12.39 -8.05
CA ARG A 49 -11.85 -12.00 -8.71
C ARG A 49 -12.18 -10.58 -8.29
N CYS A 50 -12.34 -9.69 -9.26
CA CYS A 50 -12.70 -8.30 -9.01
C CYS A 50 -14.17 -8.08 -9.34
N ARG A 51 -14.89 -7.36 -8.49
CA ARG A 51 -16.23 -6.83 -8.82
C ARG A 51 -16.35 -5.37 -8.45
N ALA A 52 -17.04 -4.58 -9.26
CA ALA A 52 -17.47 -3.23 -8.92
C ALA A 52 -18.95 -3.22 -8.52
N THR A 53 -19.25 -2.76 -7.30
CA THR A 53 -20.62 -2.59 -6.83
C THR A 53 -20.93 -1.11 -6.63
N PRO A 54 -22.01 -0.56 -7.20
CA PRO A 54 -22.41 0.82 -6.95
C PRO A 54 -22.62 1.09 -5.46
N LEU A 55 -22.08 2.21 -4.96
CA LEU A 55 -22.25 2.57 -3.54
C LEU A 55 -23.72 2.79 -3.16
N ALA A 56 -24.55 3.26 -4.10
CA ALA A 56 -25.99 3.39 -3.88
C ALA A 56 -26.64 2.05 -3.54
N SER A 57 -26.35 1.00 -4.32
CA SER A 57 -26.85 -0.35 -4.06
C SER A 57 -26.42 -0.88 -2.68
N LEU A 58 -25.16 -0.62 -2.29
CA LEU A 58 -24.66 -1.05 -0.98
C LEU A 58 -25.37 -0.38 0.20
N LYS A 59 -25.77 0.89 0.04
CA LYS A 59 -26.57 1.61 1.05
C LYS A 59 -27.95 0.98 1.23
N ASP A 60 -28.55 0.53 0.13
CA ASP A 60 -29.84 -0.17 0.13
C ASP A 60 -29.74 -1.65 0.54
N GLY A 61 -28.53 -2.12 0.87
CA GLY A 61 -28.27 -3.51 1.23
C GLY A 61 -28.23 -4.48 0.04
N ILE A 62 -28.23 -3.97 -1.18
CA ILE A 62 -28.26 -4.74 -2.42
C ILE A 62 -26.83 -4.98 -2.89
N THR A 63 -26.32 -6.19 -2.69
CA THR A 63 -24.96 -6.60 -3.11
C THR A 63 -24.93 -7.40 -4.41
N SER A 64 -26.10 -7.83 -4.92
CA SER A 64 -26.24 -8.62 -6.14
C SER A 64 -25.98 -7.85 -7.43
N THR A 65 -25.94 -6.52 -7.39
CA THR A 65 -25.72 -5.66 -8.57
C THR A 65 -24.25 -5.46 -8.93
N GLY A 66 -23.33 -6.17 -8.26
CA GLY A 66 -21.90 -6.07 -8.56
C GLY A 66 -21.58 -6.63 -9.94
N ILE A 67 -20.90 -5.83 -10.76
CA ILE A 67 -20.43 -6.22 -12.10
C ILE A 67 -19.02 -6.79 -11.95
N ASP A 68 -18.80 -7.97 -12.53
CA ASP A 68 -17.47 -8.59 -12.52
C ASP A 68 -16.52 -7.80 -13.43
N LEU A 69 -15.28 -7.62 -12.97
CA LEU A 69 -14.24 -6.88 -13.66
C LEU A 69 -13.14 -7.84 -14.08
N PHE A 70 -12.51 -7.54 -15.21
CA PHE A 70 -11.33 -8.27 -15.70
C PHE A 70 -11.58 -9.77 -15.88
N GLU A 71 -12.80 -10.17 -16.27
CA GLU A 71 -13.16 -11.59 -16.45
C GLU A 71 -12.28 -12.32 -17.48
N GLU A 72 -11.76 -11.57 -18.46
CA GLU A 72 -10.83 -12.07 -19.47
C GLU A 72 -9.38 -12.17 -18.96
N GLU A 73 -9.08 -11.65 -17.76
CA GLU A 73 -7.73 -11.70 -17.18
C GLU A 73 -7.51 -12.96 -16.34
N SER A 74 -6.33 -13.57 -16.51
CA SER A 74 -5.82 -14.60 -15.60
C SER A 74 -5.09 -13.95 -14.42
N LEU A 75 -5.85 -13.50 -13.40
CA LEU A 75 -5.31 -12.90 -12.17
C LEU A 75 -4.95 -13.96 -11.12
N ARG A 76 -4.25 -15.01 -11.54
CA ARG A 76 -3.75 -16.08 -10.68
C ARG A 76 -2.27 -15.87 -10.44
N TRP A 77 -1.81 -16.00 -9.19
CA TRP A 77 -0.39 -15.85 -8.85
C TRP A 77 0.52 -16.60 -9.84
N PRO A 78 1.57 -15.97 -10.39
CA PRO A 78 2.10 -14.64 -10.03
C PRO A 78 1.41 -13.42 -10.69
N GLY A 79 0.27 -13.60 -11.36
CA GLY A 79 -0.59 -12.51 -11.83
C GLY A 79 -1.22 -11.70 -10.69
N PHE A 80 -1.49 -10.42 -10.94
CA PHE A 80 -1.98 -9.47 -9.93
C PHE A 80 -2.83 -8.36 -10.54
N VAL A 81 -3.49 -7.60 -9.66
CA VAL A 81 -4.20 -6.35 -9.97
C VAL A 81 -3.81 -5.28 -8.95
N GLU A 82 -3.52 -4.08 -9.43
CA GLU A 82 -3.16 -2.90 -8.63
C GLU A 82 -4.04 -1.72 -9.03
N PHE A 83 -4.67 -1.07 -8.05
CA PHE A 83 -5.54 0.09 -8.25
C PHE A 83 -4.81 1.37 -7.85
N ASP A 84 -4.78 2.33 -8.76
CA ASP A 84 -4.11 3.61 -8.56
C ASP A 84 -5.12 4.76 -8.63
N ASP A 85 -5.53 5.25 -7.45
CA ASP A 85 -6.46 6.38 -7.31
C ASP A 85 -5.88 7.67 -7.89
N VAL A 86 -4.57 7.87 -7.73
CA VAL A 86 -3.86 9.10 -8.11
C VAL A 86 -3.92 9.29 -9.62
N ASN A 87 -3.49 8.30 -10.39
CA ASN A 87 -3.54 8.40 -11.86
C ASN A 87 -4.89 7.97 -12.44
N GLY A 88 -5.80 7.40 -11.64
CA GLY A 88 -7.08 6.94 -12.15
C GLY A 88 -6.97 5.71 -13.05
N LYS A 89 -6.03 4.81 -12.73
CA LYS A 89 -5.70 3.63 -13.53
C LYS A 89 -5.78 2.33 -12.72
N VAL A 90 -5.89 1.22 -13.44
CA VAL A 90 -5.67 -0.11 -12.88
C VAL A 90 -4.58 -0.79 -13.70
N LEU A 91 -3.63 -1.43 -13.05
CA LEU A 91 -2.62 -2.28 -13.69
C LEU A 91 -2.96 -3.74 -13.40
N THR A 92 -3.09 -4.56 -14.45
CA THR A 92 -3.16 -6.02 -14.31
C THR A 92 -1.95 -6.68 -14.93
N TYR A 93 -1.56 -7.82 -14.38
CA TYR A 93 -0.57 -8.71 -14.97
C TYR A 93 -1.16 -10.13 -15.10
N SER A 94 -1.15 -10.66 -16.32
CA SER A 94 -1.48 -12.06 -16.60
C SER A 94 -0.19 -12.86 -16.79
N ALA A 95 0.12 -13.74 -15.83
CA ALA A 95 1.29 -14.62 -15.92
C ALA A 95 1.15 -15.68 -17.04
N THR A 96 -0.08 -16.04 -17.39
CA THR A 96 -0.38 -16.95 -18.50
C THR A 96 -0.07 -16.30 -19.84
N ASP A 97 -0.47 -15.04 -20.01
CA ASP A 97 -0.30 -14.31 -21.27
C ASP A 97 1.02 -13.54 -21.34
N LYS A 98 1.74 -13.43 -20.20
CA LYS A 98 2.96 -12.63 -20.04
C LYS A 98 2.75 -11.19 -20.50
N LEU A 99 1.67 -10.59 -20.01
CA LEU A 99 1.19 -9.32 -20.49
C LEU A 99 0.65 -8.46 -19.35
N TYR A 100 1.08 -7.21 -19.34
CA TYR A 100 0.48 -6.17 -18.50
C TYR A 100 -0.58 -5.42 -19.29
N LYS A 101 -1.68 -5.05 -18.63
CA LYS A 101 -2.71 -4.18 -19.20
C LYS A 101 -2.99 -3.02 -18.24
N VAL A 102 -3.11 -1.82 -18.82
CA VAL A 102 -3.52 -0.63 -18.09
C VAL A 102 -4.95 -0.30 -18.44
N TRP A 103 -5.80 -0.18 -17.42
CA TRP A 103 -7.24 0.05 -17.55
C TRP A 103 -7.63 1.43 -17.01
N SER A 104 -8.77 1.95 -17.46
CA SER A 104 -9.33 3.17 -16.89
C SER A 104 -10.07 2.87 -15.59
N MET A 105 -9.85 3.64 -14.52
CA MET A 105 -10.75 3.53 -13.35
C MET A 105 -12.12 4.18 -13.57
N ALA A 106 -12.22 5.15 -14.49
CA ALA A 106 -13.51 5.78 -14.79
C ALA A 106 -14.45 4.76 -15.46
N ASP A 107 -13.89 3.95 -16.36
CA ASP A 107 -14.54 2.80 -16.99
C ASP A 107 -13.64 1.57 -16.90
N PRO A 108 -13.76 0.77 -15.82
CA PRO A 108 -12.91 -0.42 -15.58
C PRO A 108 -13.04 -1.54 -16.62
N SER A 109 -13.99 -1.44 -17.56
CA SER A 109 -14.08 -2.35 -18.71
C SER A 109 -13.11 -1.99 -19.85
N LYS A 110 -12.56 -0.77 -19.84
CA LYS A 110 -11.76 -0.23 -20.93
C LYS A 110 -10.26 -0.39 -20.68
N VAL A 111 -9.62 -1.25 -21.48
CA VAL A 111 -8.16 -1.29 -21.64
C VAL A 111 -7.70 -0.03 -22.39
N LEU A 112 -6.72 0.68 -21.83
CA LEU A 112 -6.07 1.84 -22.45
C LEU A 112 -4.92 1.41 -23.35
N TYR A 113 -4.00 0.62 -22.82
CA TYR A 113 -2.87 0.06 -23.57
C TYR A 113 -2.32 -1.20 -22.89
N ARG A 114 -1.37 -1.87 -23.58
CA ARG A 114 -0.80 -3.16 -23.21
C ARG A 114 0.72 -3.09 -23.24
N LEU A 115 1.40 -3.78 -22.33
CA LEU A 115 2.86 -3.86 -22.26
C LEU A 115 3.29 -5.34 -22.20
N PRO A 116 4.06 -5.85 -23.18
CA PRO A 116 4.64 -7.20 -23.14
C PRO A 116 5.66 -7.36 -22.01
N ASP A 117 5.65 -8.50 -21.32
CA ASP A 117 6.54 -8.81 -20.19
C ASP A 117 7.97 -9.23 -20.61
N GLU A 118 8.26 -9.40 -21.90
CA GLU A 118 9.49 -10.05 -22.39
C GLU A 118 10.78 -9.57 -21.71
N THR A 119 10.86 -8.27 -21.38
CA THR A 119 12.01 -7.64 -20.73
C THR A 119 11.71 -7.08 -19.34
N ILE A 120 10.47 -7.11 -18.88
CA ILE A 120 10.05 -6.46 -17.63
C ILE A 120 10.38 -7.38 -16.45
N GLU A 121 10.98 -6.82 -15.40
CA GLU A 121 11.18 -7.48 -14.11
C GLU A 121 10.15 -6.96 -13.10
N GLU A 122 9.89 -5.65 -13.10
CA GLU A 122 8.93 -5.01 -12.19
C GLU A 122 8.44 -3.67 -12.77
N ILE A 123 7.25 -3.23 -12.37
CA ILE A 123 6.70 -1.92 -12.68
C ILE A 123 6.35 -1.21 -11.37
N LYS A 124 6.76 0.05 -11.23
CA LYS A 124 6.34 0.95 -10.16
C LYS A 124 5.54 2.09 -10.75
N ILE A 125 4.44 2.46 -10.09
CA ILE A 125 3.58 3.56 -10.53
C ILE A 125 3.81 4.77 -9.63
N SER A 126 3.93 5.95 -10.25
CA SER A 126 4.04 7.23 -9.56
C SER A 126 3.13 8.24 -10.25
N PRO A 127 2.84 9.41 -9.65
CA PRO A 127 2.00 10.41 -10.30
C PRO A 127 2.53 10.77 -11.70
N GLY A 128 1.71 10.57 -12.72
CA GLY A 128 1.99 10.84 -14.13
C GLY A 128 2.87 9.82 -14.87
N ILE A 129 3.51 8.87 -14.19
CA ILE A 129 4.51 7.98 -14.81
C ILE A 129 4.47 6.54 -14.30
N MET A 130 5.06 5.64 -15.08
CA MET A 130 5.46 4.29 -14.65
C MET A 130 6.97 4.16 -14.80
N LEU A 131 7.63 3.68 -13.75
CA LEU A 131 9.01 3.22 -13.82
C LEU A 131 9.01 1.71 -14.11
N ILE A 132 9.54 1.32 -15.25
CA ILE A 132 9.70 -0.07 -15.65
C ILE A 132 11.14 -0.47 -15.38
N MET A 133 11.31 -1.45 -14.49
CA MET A 133 12.56 -2.16 -14.30
C MET A 133 12.66 -3.29 -15.32
N GLN A 134 13.74 -3.30 -16.08
CA GLN A 134 14.02 -4.40 -16.99
C GLN A 134 14.97 -5.41 -16.37
N LYS A 135 14.96 -6.61 -16.94
CA LYS A 135 15.91 -7.67 -16.60
C LYS A 135 17.34 -7.14 -16.63
N ARG A 136 18.07 -7.40 -15.54
CA ARG A 136 19.46 -6.99 -15.32
C ARG A 136 20.38 -7.47 -16.42
N GLN A 137 21.35 -6.64 -16.80
CA GLN A 137 22.34 -6.95 -17.83
C GLN A 137 23.72 -6.51 -17.36
N ASP A 138 24.66 -7.45 -17.19
CA ASP A 138 26.09 -7.16 -16.92
C ASP A 138 26.36 -6.15 -15.79
N GLY A 139 25.66 -6.28 -14.65
CA GLY A 139 25.82 -5.36 -13.51
C GLY A 139 25.13 -4.00 -13.71
N LEU A 140 24.24 -3.89 -14.69
CA LEU A 140 23.35 -2.75 -14.91
C LEU A 140 21.90 -3.16 -14.67
N LEU A 141 21.14 -2.23 -14.10
CA LEU A 141 19.68 -2.25 -14.01
C LEU A 141 19.13 -1.25 -15.03
N PRO A 142 18.62 -1.71 -16.19
CA PRO A 142 17.98 -0.82 -17.15
C PRO A 142 16.60 -0.40 -16.65
N LEU A 143 16.29 0.89 -16.81
CA LEU A 143 15.10 1.55 -16.30
C LEU A 143 14.46 2.38 -17.41
N LEU A 144 13.14 2.22 -17.59
CA LEU A 144 12.36 3.03 -18.51
C LEU A 144 11.27 3.78 -17.76
N VAL A 145 11.20 5.09 -17.98
CA VAL A 145 10.10 5.92 -17.53
C VAL A 145 9.10 6.05 -18.66
N ARG A 146 7.85 5.67 -18.41
CA ARG A 146 6.74 5.82 -19.36
C ARG A 146 5.66 6.73 -18.82
N CYS A 147 4.95 7.42 -19.71
CA CYS A 147 3.73 8.13 -19.36
C CYS A 147 2.63 7.12 -18.99
N ILE A 148 2.03 7.26 -17.80
CA ILE A 148 0.94 6.40 -17.33
C ILE A 148 -0.36 6.58 -18.13
N GLU A 149 -0.52 7.71 -18.83
CA GLU A 149 -1.72 7.98 -19.64
C GLU A 149 -1.65 7.32 -21.02
N THR A 150 -0.47 7.34 -21.65
CA THR A 150 -0.32 6.95 -23.06
C THR A 150 0.54 5.71 -23.28
N GLY A 151 1.30 5.29 -22.27
CA GLY A 151 2.30 4.22 -22.39
C GLY A 151 3.54 4.61 -23.19
N GLN A 152 3.67 5.87 -23.63
CA GLN A 152 4.85 6.32 -24.38
C GLN A 152 6.09 6.39 -23.49
N VAL A 153 7.26 6.08 -24.05
CA VAL A 153 8.55 6.22 -23.36
C VAL A 153 8.88 7.71 -23.23
N LEU A 154 9.15 8.13 -22.00
CA LEU A 154 9.57 9.49 -21.66
C LEU A 154 11.09 9.58 -21.48
N SER A 155 11.69 8.56 -20.88
CA SER A 155 13.14 8.47 -20.64
C SER A 155 13.60 7.02 -20.51
N GLU A 156 14.86 6.78 -20.83
CA GLU A 156 15.55 5.50 -20.64
C GLU A 156 16.93 5.77 -20.05
N PHE A 157 17.30 5.00 -19.03
CA PHE A 157 18.59 5.10 -18.36
C PHE A 157 18.93 3.79 -17.65
N SER A 158 20.17 3.64 -17.20
CA SER A 158 20.61 2.45 -16.46
C SER A 158 21.34 2.85 -15.19
N GLN A 159 21.21 2.03 -14.16
CA GLN A 159 21.95 2.20 -12.91
C GLN A 159 22.90 1.03 -12.70
N SER A 160 24.14 1.33 -12.32
CA SER A 160 25.09 0.30 -11.90
C SER A 160 24.58 -0.38 -10.64
N ILE A 161 24.62 -1.70 -10.60
CA ILE A 161 24.21 -2.52 -9.47
C ILE A 161 25.27 -3.58 -9.19
N GLU A 162 25.40 -3.96 -7.93
CA GLU A 162 26.29 -5.05 -7.55
C GLU A 162 25.72 -6.40 -8.02
N PRO A 163 26.47 -7.18 -8.82
CA PRO A 163 25.99 -8.47 -9.33
C PRO A 163 25.70 -9.46 -8.20
N GLY A 164 24.64 -10.26 -8.37
CA GLY A 164 24.27 -11.32 -7.43
C GLY A 164 23.59 -10.85 -6.14
N LYS A 165 23.55 -9.55 -5.85
CA LYS A 165 22.85 -8.99 -4.70
C LYS A 165 21.37 -8.74 -4.98
N LYS A 166 20.52 -9.00 -3.99
CA LYS A 166 19.09 -8.70 -4.08
C LYS A 166 18.89 -7.18 -4.13
N ILE A 167 18.01 -6.74 -5.02
CA ILE A 167 17.50 -5.36 -5.02
C ILE A 167 16.36 -5.33 -4.01
N ASN A 168 16.50 -4.51 -2.97
CA ASN A 168 15.46 -4.34 -1.96
C ASN A 168 14.53 -3.20 -2.33
N ILE A 169 15.06 -2.15 -2.98
CA ILE A 169 14.32 -0.93 -3.26
C ILE A 169 14.76 -0.36 -4.60
N VAL A 170 13.81 -0.08 -5.47
CA VAL A 170 13.93 0.79 -6.64
C VAL A 170 12.62 1.55 -6.75
N GLU A 171 12.65 2.83 -6.39
CA GLU A 171 11.47 3.70 -6.40
C GLU A 171 11.87 5.07 -6.93
N GLN A 172 10.98 5.70 -7.71
CA GLN A 172 11.18 7.05 -8.22
C GLN A 172 10.26 8.03 -7.51
N PHE A 173 10.83 9.17 -7.12
CA PHE A 173 10.11 10.30 -6.58
C PHE A 173 10.57 11.57 -7.30
N ASN A 174 9.68 12.15 -8.12
CA ASN A 174 10.02 13.26 -9.02
C ASN A 174 11.30 12.93 -9.83
N GLU A 175 12.35 13.73 -9.67
CA GLU A 175 13.66 13.55 -10.30
C GLU A 175 14.62 12.65 -9.52
N LYS A 176 14.24 12.15 -8.34
CA LYS A 176 15.08 11.29 -7.50
C LYS A 176 14.74 9.82 -7.72
N LEU A 177 15.77 9.00 -7.89
CA LEU A 177 15.67 7.55 -7.83
C LEU A 177 16.30 7.05 -6.54
N ILE A 178 15.53 6.33 -5.75
CA ILE A 178 16.01 5.62 -4.57
C ILE A 178 16.34 4.19 -4.97
N LEU A 179 17.58 3.78 -4.72
CA LEU A 179 18.09 2.44 -5.02
C LEU A 179 18.81 1.86 -3.80
N LYS A 180 18.38 0.68 -3.36
CA LYS A 180 19.04 -0.09 -2.30
C LYS A 180 19.17 -1.54 -2.71
N GLN A 181 20.38 -2.07 -2.54
CA GLN A 181 20.64 -3.49 -2.60
C GLN A 181 20.96 -4.00 -1.19
N GLU A 182 20.75 -5.29 -0.99
CA GLU A 182 21.14 -6.00 0.22
C GLU A 182 22.62 -5.75 0.53
N ASP A 183 22.93 -5.40 1.78
CA ASP A 183 24.29 -5.07 2.23
C ASP A 183 25.00 -3.95 1.46
N GLU A 184 24.31 -3.15 0.64
CA GLU A 184 24.88 -1.99 -0.05
C GLU A 184 24.27 -0.68 0.45
N PRO A 185 25.03 0.44 0.49
CA PRO A 185 24.50 1.74 0.88
C PRO A 185 23.22 2.12 0.12
N LEU A 186 22.32 2.83 0.78
CA LEU A 186 21.22 3.50 0.09
C LEU A 186 21.81 4.52 -0.89
N ARG A 187 21.37 4.49 -2.15
CA ARG A 187 21.71 5.48 -3.15
C ARG A 187 20.48 6.30 -3.50
N ILE A 188 20.63 7.62 -3.42
CA ILE A 188 19.64 8.58 -3.89
C ILE A 188 20.27 9.26 -5.09
N VAL A 189 19.80 8.90 -6.27
CA VAL A 189 20.32 9.37 -7.56
C VAL A 189 19.42 10.48 -8.07
N ASP A 190 19.99 11.65 -8.33
CA ASP A 190 19.30 12.70 -9.06
C ASP A 190 19.38 12.41 -10.57
N LEU A 191 18.24 12.13 -11.20
CA LEU A 191 18.17 11.69 -12.59
C LEU A 191 18.49 12.82 -13.59
N LEU A 192 18.40 14.09 -13.18
CA LEU A 192 18.70 15.24 -14.05
C LEU A 192 20.19 15.57 -14.06
N THR A 193 20.82 15.52 -12.90
CA THR A 193 22.23 15.90 -12.69
C THR A 193 23.17 14.71 -12.64
N GLN A 194 22.64 13.50 -12.49
CA GLN A 194 23.38 12.25 -12.25
C GLN A 194 24.21 12.28 -10.95
N SER A 195 23.91 13.21 -10.04
CA SER A 195 24.55 13.24 -8.72
C SER A 195 24.00 12.13 -7.82
N VAL A 196 24.87 11.58 -6.98
CA VAL A 196 24.52 10.44 -6.10
C VAL A 196 24.83 10.80 -4.66
N VAL A 197 23.81 10.73 -3.82
CA VAL A 197 23.96 10.71 -2.36
C VAL A 197 23.98 9.26 -1.90
N GLN A 198 24.95 8.92 -1.04
CA GLN A 198 25.05 7.60 -0.43
C GLN A 198 24.83 7.66 1.07
N VAL A 199 23.95 6.80 1.60
CA VAL A 199 23.75 6.63 3.04
C VAL A 199 24.27 5.24 3.44
N PRO A 200 25.31 5.16 4.30
CA PRO A 200 25.87 3.88 4.73
C PRO A 200 24.85 2.99 5.45
N ASN A 201 25.00 1.67 5.32
CA ASN A 201 24.13 0.68 5.98
C ASN A 201 24.05 0.81 7.51
N ALA A 202 25.12 1.34 8.13
CA ALA A 202 25.13 1.62 9.56
C ALA A 202 24.08 2.67 9.97
N ARG A 203 23.64 3.51 9.04
CA ARG A 203 22.65 4.58 9.24
C ARG A 203 21.29 4.25 8.65
N PHE A 204 21.24 3.53 7.53
CA PHE A 204 20.01 3.17 6.84
C PHE A 204 19.99 1.68 6.56
N ARG A 205 19.16 0.92 7.28
CA ARG A 205 19.06 -0.53 7.09
C ARG A 205 18.08 -0.82 5.98
N ASP A 206 18.00 -2.08 5.57
CA ASP A 206 16.98 -2.53 4.64
C ASP A 206 15.60 -2.45 5.31
N PRO A 207 14.72 -1.54 4.88
CA PRO A 207 13.40 -1.41 5.44
C PRO A 207 12.41 -2.31 4.69
N SER A 208 11.30 -2.60 5.34
CA SER A 208 10.25 -3.47 4.82
C SER A 208 9.26 -2.74 3.91
N ALA A 209 9.16 -1.41 4.02
CA ALA A 209 8.29 -0.59 3.18
C ALA A 209 8.78 0.87 3.11
N PHE A 210 8.22 1.61 2.15
CA PHE A 210 8.43 3.04 1.94
C PHE A 210 7.15 3.76 1.64
N ILE A 211 7.06 5.00 2.11
CA ILE A 211 5.99 5.90 1.71
C ILE A 211 6.58 7.27 1.40
N PHE A 212 6.30 7.78 0.21
CA PHE A 212 6.71 9.12 -0.19
C PHE A 212 5.79 10.20 0.40
N LEU A 213 6.42 11.25 0.94
CA LEU A 213 5.74 12.43 1.47
C LEU A 213 5.97 13.60 0.50
N TYR A 214 5.10 13.70 -0.50
CA TYR A 214 5.12 14.71 -1.55
C TYR A 214 5.09 16.15 -1.01
N GLU A 215 4.26 16.42 -0.01
CA GLU A 215 4.10 17.77 0.57
C GLU A 215 5.37 18.26 1.28
N TYR A 216 6.20 17.34 1.75
CA TYR A 216 7.40 17.65 2.55
C TYR A 216 8.71 17.32 1.83
N ASN A 217 8.66 16.80 0.60
CA ASN A 217 9.84 16.34 -0.14
C ASN A 217 10.74 15.39 0.70
N THR A 218 10.10 14.44 1.39
CA THR A 218 10.76 13.44 2.25
C THR A 218 10.12 12.08 2.03
N PHE A 219 10.63 11.04 2.70
CA PHE A 219 10.03 9.72 2.69
C PHE A 219 10.09 9.06 4.06
N LEU A 220 9.10 8.20 4.32
CA LEU A 220 9.07 7.30 5.46
C LEU A 220 9.77 6.00 5.08
N ALA A 221 10.63 5.52 5.98
CA ALA A 221 11.24 4.20 5.91
C ALA A 221 10.81 3.38 7.14
N PHE A 222 10.34 2.16 6.87
CA PHE A 222 9.80 1.24 7.88
C PHE A 222 10.85 0.17 8.19
N GLU A 223 11.54 0.32 9.31
CA GLU A 223 12.55 -0.64 9.77
C GLU A 223 11.99 -1.50 10.91
N HIS A 224 11.54 -2.71 10.61
CA HIS A 224 10.85 -3.61 11.54
C HIS A 224 9.60 -2.96 12.16
N ASP A 225 9.70 -2.54 13.41
CA ASP A 225 8.65 -1.88 14.20
C ASP A 225 8.81 -0.35 14.25
N LYS A 226 9.87 0.20 13.65
CA LYS A 226 10.16 1.63 13.70
C LYS A 226 9.85 2.33 12.38
N VAL A 227 9.39 3.57 12.52
CA VAL A 227 9.18 4.49 11.40
C VAL A 227 10.17 5.64 11.51
N THR A 228 10.82 5.99 10.41
CA THR A 228 11.77 7.10 10.34
C THR A 228 11.49 7.98 9.13
N VAL A 229 11.74 9.28 9.25
CA VAL A 229 11.58 10.27 8.16
C VAL A 229 12.95 10.66 7.63
N TRP A 230 13.15 10.55 6.32
CA TRP A 230 14.40 10.86 5.64
C TRP A 230 14.19 11.88 4.53
N ASP A 231 15.20 12.71 4.30
CA ASP A 231 15.25 13.60 3.14
C ASP A 231 16.06 13.00 1.98
N PHE A 232 15.96 13.63 0.82
CA PHE A 232 16.72 13.23 -0.37
C PHE A 232 18.20 13.62 -0.34
N ASN A 233 18.67 14.27 0.74
CA ASN A 233 20.08 14.48 1.04
C ASN A 233 20.66 13.35 1.91
N GLY A 234 19.89 12.30 2.19
CA GLY A 234 20.33 11.17 3.00
C GLY A 234 20.44 11.49 4.50
N SER A 235 19.73 12.52 4.96
CA SER A 235 19.67 12.91 6.36
C SER A 235 18.43 12.32 7.02
N LEU A 236 18.62 11.79 8.23
CA LEU A 236 17.51 11.40 9.09
C LEU A 236 16.88 12.69 9.62
N VAL A 237 15.67 12.99 9.18
CA VAL A 237 14.94 14.20 9.55
C VAL A 237 14.26 14.00 10.90
N ARG A 238 13.54 12.87 11.07
CA ARG A 238 12.78 12.57 12.30
C ARG A 238 12.77 11.08 12.63
N GLN A 239 12.59 10.80 13.91
CA GLN A 239 12.19 9.51 14.43
C GLN A 239 10.95 9.72 15.30
N PHE A 240 9.99 8.81 15.20
CA PHE A 240 8.75 8.92 15.97
C PHE A 240 8.96 8.49 17.43
N GLU A 241 8.40 9.27 18.36
CA GLU A 241 8.39 9.00 19.80
C GLU A 241 7.41 7.86 20.12
N ASN A 242 7.82 6.89 20.94
CA ASN A 242 6.99 5.78 21.41
C ASN A 242 6.27 4.98 20.29
N HIS A 243 6.80 4.98 19.07
CA HIS A 243 6.13 4.41 17.90
C HIS A 243 6.73 3.04 17.55
N ASN A 244 6.19 1.99 18.16
CA ASN A 244 6.57 0.60 17.87
C ASN A 244 5.39 -0.10 17.18
N LEU A 245 5.45 -0.22 15.85
CA LEU A 245 4.39 -0.81 15.04
C LEU A 245 4.05 -2.24 15.51
N PHE A 246 2.76 -2.50 15.63
CA PHE A 246 2.22 -3.82 15.93
C PHE A 246 1.59 -4.45 14.69
N PHE A 247 2.03 -5.66 14.38
CA PHE A 247 1.48 -6.48 13.31
C PHE A 247 0.74 -7.66 13.96
N PRO A 248 -0.61 -7.73 13.86
CA PRO A 248 -1.39 -8.72 14.60
C PRO A 248 -1.15 -10.16 14.15
N TYR A 249 -0.71 -10.37 12.90
CA TYR A 249 -0.40 -11.68 12.35
C TYR A 249 0.85 -11.62 11.46
N ALA A 250 1.57 -12.74 11.37
CA ALA A 250 2.71 -12.86 10.45
C ALA A 250 2.23 -12.76 8.99
N GLY A 251 2.86 -11.87 8.22
CA GLY A 251 2.53 -11.65 6.81
C GLY A 251 1.42 -10.63 6.54
N ILE A 252 0.94 -9.91 7.57
CA ILE A 252 0.14 -8.69 7.35
C ILE A 252 1.03 -7.57 6.81
N ASP A 253 0.53 -6.88 5.80
CA ASP A 253 1.15 -5.70 5.21
C ASP A 253 0.87 -4.44 6.06
N HIS A 254 1.79 -3.48 6.01
CA HIS A 254 1.72 -2.19 6.70
C HIS A 254 0.41 -1.46 6.43
N THR A 255 -0.16 -1.62 5.23
CA THR A 255 -1.42 -1.01 4.77
C THR A 255 -2.64 -1.32 5.65
N SER A 256 -2.59 -2.37 6.46
CA SER A 256 -3.70 -2.72 7.38
C SER A 256 -3.55 -2.10 8.78
N VAL A 257 -2.38 -1.59 9.12
CA VAL A 257 -2.04 -1.17 10.50
C VAL A 257 -1.60 0.30 10.59
N ILE A 258 -1.42 0.97 9.45
CA ILE A 258 -1.12 2.42 9.39
C ILE A 258 -2.08 3.16 8.46
N TYR A 259 -2.27 4.44 8.75
CA TYR A 259 -2.93 5.40 7.88
C TYR A 259 -2.15 6.71 7.89
N ILE A 260 -1.97 7.33 6.72
CA ILE A 260 -1.38 8.67 6.59
C ILE A 260 -2.42 9.58 5.99
N THR A 261 -2.63 10.75 6.62
CA THR A 261 -3.61 11.75 6.17
C THR A 261 -3.25 12.30 4.79
N GLN A 262 -4.25 12.81 4.08
CA GLN A 262 -4.09 13.43 2.77
C GLN A 262 -3.12 14.62 2.82
N ALA A 263 -3.13 15.38 3.92
CA ALA A 263 -2.20 16.49 4.15
C ALA A 263 -0.77 16.02 4.55
N GLN A 264 -0.57 14.70 4.71
CA GLN A 264 0.71 14.07 5.05
C GLN A 264 1.35 14.60 6.34
N ASP A 265 0.54 15.14 7.25
CA ASP A 265 0.97 15.77 8.50
C ASP A 265 0.84 14.85 9.72
N VAL A 266 -0.02 13.82 9.61
CA VAL A 266 -0.32 12.85 10.67
C VAL A 266 -0.21 11.42 10.16
N ILE A 267 0.40 10.57 10.97
CA ILE A 267 0.35 9.11 10.84
C ILE A 267 -0.45 8.53 12.00
N ILE A 268 -1.39 7.65 11.69
CA ILE A 268 -2.18 6.89 12.65
C ILE A 268 -1.74 5.45 12.52
N SER A 269 -1.38 4.82 13.63
CA SER A 269 -0.75 3.50 13.60
C SER A 269 -1.18 2.63 14.77
N MET A 270 -1.28 1.33 14.52
CA MET A 270 -1.36 0.35 15.59
C MET A 270 0.04 0.11 16.18
N CYS A 271 0.19 0.35 17.48
CA CYS A 271 1.44 0.24 18.20
C CYS A 271 1.34 -0.76 19.35
N ARG A 272 2.49 -1.32 19.75
CA ARG A 272 2.61 -2.08 21.00
C ARG A 272 2.77 -1.12 22.16
N ASP A 273 2.04 -1.37 23.23
CA ASP A 273 2.29 -0.69 24.50
C ASP A 273 3.65 -1.16 25.06
N VAL A 274 4.52 -0.19 25.38
CA VAL A 274 5.89 -0.44 25.84
C VAL A 274 5.94 -0.59 27.36
N LEU A 275 4.89 -0.17 28.08
CA LEU A 275 4.96 0.00 29.54
C LEU A 275 4.89 -1.31 30.36
N GLU A 276 4.68 -2.48 29.75
CA GLU A 276 4.54 -3.76 30.47
C GLU A 276 5.52 -4.88 30.03
N SER A 277 6.63 -4.55 29.37
CA SER A 277 7.56 -5.59 28.86
C SER A 277 8.41 -6.31 29.91
N GLU A 278 8.27 -6.03 31.22
CA GLU A 278 8.99 -6.78 32.28
C GLU A 278 8.23 -7.99 32.84
N ALA A 279 6.96 -8.18 32.49
CA ALA A 279 6.18 -9.34 32.94
C ALA A 279 5.28 -9.89 31.83
N GLY A 280 5.82 -10.82 31.03
CA GLY A 280 5.10 -11.82 30.24
C GLY A 280 3.69 -11.49 29.69
N SER A 281 3.60 -11.40 28.36
CA SER A 281 2.41 -11.72 27.55
C SER A 281 1.19 -10.79 27.58
N SER A 282 1.34 -9.48 27.79
CA SER A 282 0.28 -8.57 27.34
C SER A 282 0.51 -8.23 25.86
N ASN A 283 -0.34 -8.77 24.98
CA ASN A 283 -0.49 -8.34 23.58
C ASN A 283 -1.28 -7.01 23.53
N GLN A 284 -0.92 -6.05 24.39
CA GLN A 284 -1.66 -4.80 24.48
C GLN A 284 -1.32 -3.92 23.27
N VAL A 285 -2.37 -3.57 22.53
CA VAL A 285 -2.29 -2.75 21.33
C VAL A 285 -2.92 -1.41 21.64
N SER A 286 -2.19 -0.34 21.33
CA SER A 286 -2.68 1.04 21.38
C SER A 286 -2.71 1.61 19.96
N ILE A 287 -3.57 2.61 19.74
CA ILE A 287 -3.59 3.36 18.48
C ILE A 287 -2.93 4.70 18.72
N HIS A 288 -1.83 4.94 18.02
CA HIS A 288 -1.07 6.18 18.14
C HIS A 288 -1.45 7.11 17.00
N VAL A 289 -1.72 8.37 17.33
CA VAL A 289 -1.86 9.46 16.38
C VAL A 289 -0.62 10.33 16.53
N SER A 290 0.27 10.33 15.54
CA SER A 290 1.57 11.01 15.63
C SER A 290 1.74 12.06 14.54
N SER A 291 2.39 13.17 14.88
CA SER A 291 2.76 14.21 13.91
C SER A 291 3.97 13.76 13.09
N ILE A 292 3.84 13.73 11.77
CA ILE A 292 4.95 13.40 10.85
C ILE A 292 6.02 14.50 10.91
N LEU A 293 5.60 15.77 10.98
CA LEU A 293 6.51 16.91 11.01
C LEU A 293 7.42 16.93 12.26
N THR A 294 6.87 16.60 13.42
CA THR A 294 7.59 16.70 14.71
C THR A 294 8.08 15.36 15.24
N GLY A 295 7.51 14.24 14.79
CA GLY A 295 7.74 12.91 15.34
C GLY A 295 7.02 12.66 16.67
N ARG A 296 6.30 13.64 17.22
CA ARG A 296 5.64 13.51 18.53
C ARG A 296 4.33 12.74 18.43
N CYS A 297 4.07 11.91 19.44
CA CYS A 297 2.74 11.34 19.66
C CYS A 297 1.78 12.45 20.12
N LEU A 298 0.71 12.68 19.36
CA LEU A 298 -0.31 13.70 19.62
C LEU A 298 -1.43 13.14 20.50
N ALA A 299 -1.79 11.88 20.30
CA ALA A 299 -2.78 11.17 21.08
C ALA A 299 -2.51 9.66 21.06
N GLU A 300 -2.85 9.01 22.17
CA GLU A 300 -2.80 7.56 22.34
C GLU A 300 -4.19 7.08 22.76
N LEU A 301 -4.70 6.09 22.05
CA LEU A 301 -5.97 5.45 22.35
C LEU A 301 -5.68 4.05 22.87
N ASP A 302 -5.78 3.90 24.19
CA ASP A 302 -5.65 2.62 24.86
C ASP A 302 -6.98 1.87 24.84
N GLN A 303 -6.94 0.60 24.44
CA GLN A 303 -8.02 -0.30 24.81
C GLN A 303 -7.75 -0.91 26.18
N ASN A 304 -8.77 -0.83 27.03
CA ASN A 304 -8.80 -1.46 28.35
C ASN A 304 -8.42 -2.95 28.25
N LYS A 305 -7.54 -3.36 29.17
CA LYS A 305 -7.14 -4.73 29.49
C LYS A 305 -8.34 -5.69 29.46
N GLY A 306 -8.40 -6.55 28.44
CA GLY A 306 -9.44 -7.56 28.34
C GLY A 306 -9.14 -8.64 27.29
N ASP A 307 -9.68 -9.82 27.52
CA ASP A 307 -9.60 -11.05 26.70
C ASP A 307 -10.44 -10.93 25.39
N GLY A 308 -10.57 -9.72 24.84
CA GLY A 308 -11.40 -9.41 23.68
C GLY A 308 -10.76 -9.81 22.35
N PRO A 309 -11.56 -9.85 21.26
CA PRO A 309 -11.07 -10.19 19.93
C PRO A 309 -10.00 -9.20 19.45
N LYS A 310 -8.98 -9.72 18.76
CA LYS A 310 -7.81 -8.92 18.37
C LYS A 310 -8.13 -8.01 17.19
N ILE A 311 -7.72 -6.74 17.30
CA ILE A 311 -7.79 -5.78 16.18
C ILE A 311 -6.93 -6.31 15.03
N SER A 312 -7.54 -6.39 13.85
CA SER A 312 -6.96 -6.90 12.62
C SER A 312 -6.73 -5.81 11.57
N ALA A 313 -7.45 -4.68 11.67
CA ALA A 313 -7.36 -3.58 10.70
C ALA A 313 -7.62 -2.21 11.33
N LEU A 314 -6.94 -1.20 10.79
CA LEU A 314 -7.09 0.21 11.11
C LEU A 314 -7.56 0.99 9.86
N GLY A 315 -8.47 1.93 10.06
CA GLY A 315 -8.88 2.92 9.06
C GLY A 315 -9.12 4.28 9.70
N TYR A 316 -9.05 5.33 8.89
CA TYR A 316 -9.33 6.70 9.33
C TYR A 316 -10.23 7.41 8.33
N ASN A 317 -11.21 8.15 8.85
CA ASN A 317 -12.09 8.99 8.08
C ASN A 317 -11.72 10.46 8.30
N GLU A 318 -10.92 11.02 7.40
CA GLU A 318 -10.46 12.42 7.50
C GLU A 318 -11.60 13.44 7.51
N HIS A 319 -12.75 13.14 6.90
CA HIS A 319 -13.87 14.09 6.86
C HIS A 319 -14.53 14.28 8.23
N TYR A 320 -14.64 13.22 9.02
CA TYR A 320 -15.26 13.26 10.35
C TYR A 320 -14.23 13.20 11.49
N GLY A 321 -12.98 12.87 11.20
CA GLY A 321 -11.94 12.62 12.20
C GLY A 321 -12.12 11.29 12.93
N ASP A 322 -12.88 10.35 12.37
CA ASP A 322 -13.18 9.07 13.03
C ASP A 322 -12.06 8.05 12.79
N ILE A 323 -11.58 7.40 13.85
CA ILE A 323 -10.75 6.19 13.74
C ILE A 323 -11.69 4.99 13.71
N ILE A 324 -11.42 4.05 12.81
CA ILE A 324 -12.23 2.85 12.60
C ILE A 324 -11.32 1.64 12.78
N THR A 325 -11.69 0.71 13.64
CA THR A 325 -10.96 -0.53 13.85
C THR A 325 -11.85 -1.72 13.53
N GLY A 326 -11.27 -2.73 12.86
CA GLY A 326 -11.89 -4.04 12.67
C GLY A 326 -11.18 -5.11 13.48
N ASP A 327 -11.91 -6.08 14.01
CA ASP A 327 -11.35 -7.24 14.71
C ASP A 327 -11.38 -8.52 13.85
N GLU A 328 -10.87 -9.62 14.40
CA GLU A 328 -10.81 -10.92 13.74
C GLU A 328 -12.19 -11.60 13.56
N ASP A 329 -13.18 -11.20 14.34
CA ASP A 329 -14.56 -11.67 14.23
C ASP A 329 -15.39 -10.83 13.24
N GLY A 330 -14.81 -9.77 12.69
CA GLY A 330 -15.43 -8.88 11.72
C GLY A 330 -16.35 -7.83 12.33
N TYR A 331 -16.22 -7.55 13.64
CA TYR A 331 -16.85 -6.39 14.25
C TYR A 331 -16.05 -5.13 13.95
N LEU A 332 -16.78 -4.01 13.83
CA LEU A 332 -16.19 -2.69 13.66
C LEU A 332 -16.45 -1.85 14.89
N GLN A 333 -15.44 -1.10 15.32
CA GLN A 333 -15.54 -0.07 16.33
C GLN A 333 -15.15 1.28 15.73
N ILE A 334 -15.90 2.31 16.08
CA ILE A 334 -15.67 3.69 15.63
C ILE A 334 -15.32 4.53 16.85
N TRP A 335 -14.23 5.28 16.74
CA TRP A 335 -13.75 6.21 17.74
C TRP A 335 -13.91 7.62 17.18
N SER A 336 -14.84 8.37 17.75
CA SER A 336 -15.16 9.74 17.36
C SER A 336 -14.75 10.71 18.47
N ASN A 337 -14.41 11.94 18.10
CA ASN A 337 -14.15 13.04 19.02
C ASN A 337 -15.43 13.56 19.71
#